data_AF-A0A8J7XM73-F1
#
_entry.id   AF-A0A8J7XM73-F1
#
_cell.length_a   1.000
_cell.length_b   1.000
_cell.length_c   1.000
_cell.angle_alpha   90.00
_cell.angle_beta   90.00
_cell.angle_gamma   90.00
#
_symmetry.space_group_name_H-M   'P 1'
#
loop_
_entity.id
_entity.type
_entity.pdbx_description
1 polymer ?
#
loop_
_entity_poly.entity_id
_entity_poly.type
_entity_poly.pdbx_seq_one_letter_code
_entity_poly.pdbx_strand_id
1 'polypeptide(L)' 'KKYREAIKCFDEILEVDPRHAETLYNKGKTLQKLGKYFEARTCFDEAAKIDPHLQGNE' A
#
# COMPACT_ATOMS: atom_id res chain seq x y z
N LYS A 1 4.91 -14.91 -8.65
CA LYS A 1 5.03 -15.64 -7.37
C LYS A 1 5.41 -14.69 -6.22
N LYS A 2 6.50 -13.91 -6.33
CA LYS A 2 6.97 -13.00 -5.26
C LYS A 2 6.04 -11.86 -4.80
N TYR A 3 5.12 -11.40 -5.67
CA TYR A 3 4.21 -10.29 -5.30
C TYR A 3 3.16 -10.67 -4.24
N ARG A 4 2.76 -11.94 -4.17
CA ARG A 4 1.82 -12.41 -3.14
C ARG A 4 2.47 -12.49 -1.76
N GLU A 5 3.74 -12.90 -1.72
CA GLU A 5 4.54 -12.90 -0.49
C GLU A 5 4.78 -11.48 0.00
N ALA A 6 5.07 -10.53 -0.90
CA ALA A 6 5.20 -9.12 -0.54
C ALA A 6 3.92 -8.55 0.06
N ILE A 7 2.76 -8.84 -0.54
CA ILE A 7 1.46 -8.44 0.03
C ILE A 7 1.27 -8.99 1.44
N LYS A 8 1.61 -10.27 1.66
CA LYS A 8 1.50 -10.88 2.98
C LYS A 8 2.39 -10.17 4.01
N CYS A 9 3.64 -9.85 3.66
CA CYS A 9 4.51 -9.09 4.57
C CYS A 9 3.97 -7.68 4.84
N PHE A 10 3.36 -7.03 3.85
CA PHE A 10 2.69 -5.75 4.08
C PHE A 10 1.47 -5.88 4.99
N ASP A 11 0.69 -6.95 4.85
CA ASP A 11 -0.43 -7.24 5.77
C ASP A 11 0.06 -7.45 7.20
N GLU A 12 1.14 -8.21 7.41
CA GLU A 12 1.73 -8.39 8.75
C GLU A 12 2.18 -7.05 9.39
N ILE A 13 2.75 -6.14 8.58
CA ILE A 13 3.11 -4.80 9.06
C ILE A 13 1.86 -3.98 9.38
N LEU A 14 0.81 -4.07 8.57
CA LEU A 14 -0.46 -3.37 8.79
C LEU A 14 -1.27 -3.95 9.95
N GLU A 15 -1.04 -5.20 10.34
CA GLU A 15 -1.62 -5.78 11.55
C GLU A 15 -0.99 -5.17 12.82
N VAL A 16 0.30 -4.82 12.77
CA VAL A 16 1.02 -4.18 13.88
C VAL A 16 0.78 -2.67 13.89
N ASP A 17 0.89 -2.04 12.73
CA ASP A 17 0.62 -0.62 12.52
C ASP A 17 -0.30 -0.41 11.30
N PRO A 18 -1.63 -0.39 11.52
CA PRO A 18 -2.59 -0.19 10.44
C PRO A 18 -2.51 1.20 9.83
N ARG A 19 -1.78 2.13 10.46
CA ARG A 19 -1.56 3.50 9.98
C ARG A 19 -0.15 3.67 9.42
N HIS A 20 0.51 2.60 8.98
CA HIS A 20 1.79 2.72 8.31
C HIS A 20 1.61 3.10 6.82
N ALA A 21 1.59 4.40 6.54
CA ALA A 21 1.25 4.95 5.24
C ALA A 21 2.21 4.50 4.12
N GLU A 22 3.51 4.35 4.40
CA GLU A 22 4.49 3.82 3.44
C GLU A 22 4.21 2.35 3.06
N THR A 23 3.76 1.54 4.02
CA THR A 23 3.38 0.13 3.75
C THR A 23 2.16 0.07 2.86
N LEU A 24 1.13 0.89 3.13
CA LEU A 24 -0.06 0.98 2.27
C LEU A 24 0.32 1.42 0.84
N TYR A 25 1.21 2.41 0.71
CA TYR A 25 1.70 2.85 -0.59
C TYR A 25 2.46 1.74 -1.35
N ASN A 26 3.36 1.02 -0.68
CA ASN A 26 4.13 -0.09 -1.27
C ASN A 26 3.24 -1.29 -1.62
N LYS A 27 2.22 -1.58 -0.79
CA LYS A 27 1.18 -2.57 -1.09
C LYS A 27 0.39 -2.16 -2.33
N GLY A 28 -0.01 -0.89 -2.42
CA GLY A 28 -0.68 -0.33 -3.59
C GLY A 28 0.12 -0.50 -4.87
N LYS A 29 1.41 -0.15 -4.87
CA LYS A 29 2.30 -0.35 -6.03
C LYS A 29 2.43 -1.81 -6.43
N THR A 30 2.49 -2.71 -5.45
CA THR A 30 2.57 -4.16 -5.71
C THR A 30 1.28 -4.70 -6.33
N LEU A 31 0.13 -4.25 -5.83
CA LEU A 31 -1.19 -4.56 -6.38
C LEU A 31 -1.35 -4.04 -7.81
N GLN A 32 -0.83 -2.84 -8.10
CA GLN A 32 -0.82 -2.27 -9.44
C GLN A 32 -0.03 -3.14 -10.43
N LYS A 33 1.15 -3.64 -10.02
CA LYS A 33 1.95 -4.59 -10.81
C LYS A 33 1.27 -5.95 -11.03
N LEU A 34 0.34 -6.31 -10.15
CA LEU A 34 -0.51 -7.50 -10.26
C LEU A 34 -1.75 -7.28 -11.13
N GLY A 35 -1.99 -6.07 -11.65
CA GLY A 35 -3.20 -5.70 -12.39
C GLY A 35 -4.42 -5.44 -11.50
N LYS A 36 -4.24 -5.41 -10.18
CA LYS A 36 -5.29 -5.14 -9.19
C LYS A 36 -5.41 -3.64 -8.93
N TYR A 37 -5.82 -2.90 -9.95
CA TYR A 37 -5.85 -1.44 -9.91
C TYR A 37 -6.84 -0.87 -8.88
N PHE A 38 -7.97 -1.55 -8.65
CA PHE A 38 -8.97 -1.12 -7.67
C PHE A 38 -8.42 -1.20 -6.24
N GLU A 39 -7.88 -2.36 -5.85
CA GLU A 39 -7.25 -2.56 -4.54
C GLU A 39 -6.04 -1.62 -4.34
N ALA A 40 -5.25 -1.40 -5.41
CA ALA A 40 -4.14 -0.47 -5.38
C ALA A 40 -4.60 0.97 -5.07
N ARG A 41 -5.66 1.42 -5.74
CA ARG A 41 -6.22 2.77 -5.53
C ARG A 41 -6.72 2.94 -4.10
N THR A 42 -7.41 1.95 -3.53
CA THR A 42 -7.82 1.99 -2.13
C THR A 42 -6.63 2.10 -1.20
N CYS A 43 -5.55 1.35 -1.44
CA CYS A 43 -4.34 1.43 -0.62
C CYS A 43 -3.68 2.82 -0.70
N PHE A 44 -3.65 3.44 -1.88
CA PHE A 44 -3.12 4.80 -2.03
C PHE A 44 -3.99 5.86 -1.34
N ASP A 45 -5.31 5.72 -1.42
CA ASP A 45 -6.26 6.62 -0.75
C ASP A 45 -6.12 6.56 0.77
N GLU A 46 -6.02 5.35 1.33
CA GLU A 46 -5.77 5.16 2.77
C GLU A 46 -4.40 5.70 3.19
N ALA A 47 -3.35 5.46 2.39
CA ALA A 47 -2.02 6.02 2.64
C ALA A 47 -2.06 7.56 2.67
N ALA A 48 -2.75 8.19 1.72
CA ALA A 48 -2.88 9.64 1.63
C ALA A 48 -3.72 10.24 2.77
N LYS A 49 -4.71 9.51 3.29
CA LYS A 49 -5.47 9.92 4.49
C LYS A 49 -4.61 9.95 5.74
N ILE A 50 -3.63 9.05 5.82
CA ILE A 50 -2.75 8.94 6.98
C ILE A 50 -1.60 9.95 6.88
N ASP A 51 -0.92 9.95 5.75
CA ASP A 51 0.16 10.88 5.45
C ASP A 51 -0.08 11.50 4.06
N PRO A 52 -0.65 12.72 4.02
CA PRO A 52 -0.92 13.42 2.78
C PRO A 52 0.36 13.84 2.02
N HIS A 53 1.54 13.78 2.65
CA HIS A 53 2.81 14.10 1.99
C HIS A 53 3.34 12.95 1.11
N LEU A 54 2.85 11.71 1.27
CA LEU A 54 3.26 10.57 0.45
C LEU A 54 2.88 10.71 -1.04
N GLN A 55 1.85 11.51 -1.34
CA GLN A 55 1.40 11.74 -2.70
C GLN A 55 2.05 12.98 -3.34
N GLY A 56 2.77 13.78 -2.57
CA GLY A 56 3.33 15.06 -2.97
C GLY A 56 4.85 15.05 -3.07
N ASN A 57 5.37 14.35 -4.08
CA ASN A 57 6.53 14.89 -4.79
C ASN A 57 5.94 15.73 -5.94
N GLU A 58 5.65 17.00 -5.64
CA GLU A 58 5.51 18.03 -6.70
C GLU A 58 6.88 18.38 -7.27
#